data_AF-A0A3D1QU22-F1
#
_entry.id   AF-A0A3D1QU22-F1
#
_cell.length_a   1.000
_cell.length_b   1.000
_cell.length_c   1.000
_cell.angle_alpha   90.00
_cell.angle_beta   90.00
_cell.angle_gamma   90.00
#
_symmetry.space_group_name_H-M   'P 1'
#
loop_
_entity.id
_entity.type
_entity.pdbx_description
1 polymer ?
#
loop_
_entity_poly.entity_id
_entity_poly.type
_entity_poly.pdbx_seq_one_letter_code
_entity_poly.pdbx_strand_id
1 'polypeptide(L)'
;EPLLRELFQRHRPELKLYAFGCEEITEEDFLEVYPMLPGQIELLMDITSNLRSRSTRAQGDDHAIRGLLQLLGELFREQKLGEREVRDLVTLDAIFEVQHSALEADVQTTLSRIFDHPSVRDDALALRAAKAVALLELIQDKKPTDAGLVAQCLYRRLGDGNQTKAVSEALERLRQANLLGYSEKHGYKIQSSAGQEWEREREDIGVTGEQVAEVVRGKLRELLGAPDRPRYKGRPFPWSAFLTDGRHLHDARVQDSRDESAVTVDFRFLRARDERANTVWIQRSDADPLRDRLIWVVGDPGAIESIAREYARSAQMVKRHGARRESLTKEKARLLLEEEARLEELEKRVATSVAEAFLDGELYFKGRPLQPRSLGSSFAAALLGAGNRILPELYPYFCEIAVTDAELAQLLEKHLAGPSTKFLDNGLGILSLDAGKYVPTCSGQEPSRILQHIELAKGTSGASVIAHFGGPPYGYPVDVVRACLAGLLRSGRIRIRPEEGPEITSIN
;
A
#
# COMPACT_ATOMS: atom_id res chain seq x y z
N GLU A 1 33.55 -49.32 22.57
CA GLU A 1 32.79 -49.86 21.42
C GLU A 1 31.47 -50.54 21.81
N PRO A 2 31.40 -51.54 22.71
CA PRO A 2 30.14 -52.26 23.00
C PRO A 2 29.02 -51.34 23.50
N LEU A 3 29.37 -50.37 24.35
CA LEU A 3 28.46 -49.34 24.86
C LEU A 3 27.91 -48.45 23.74
N LEU A 4 28.71 -48.08 22.73
CA LEU A 4 28.24 -47.24 21.62
C LEU A 4 27.26 -47.98 20.71
N ARG A 5 27.49 -49.28 20.48
CA ARG A 5 26.55 -50.15 19.75
C ARG A 5 25.19 -50.23 20.44
N GLU A 6 25.19 -50.41 21.76
CA GLU A 6 23.96 -50.41 22.57
C GLU A 6 23.21 -49.07 22.47
N LEU A 7 23.95 -47.96 22.60
CA LEU A 7 23.39 -46.62 22.50
C LEU A 7 22.82 -46.31 21.11
N PHE A 8 23.51 -46.74 20.06
CA PHE A 8 23.03 -46.61 18.68
C PHE A 8 21.73 -47.38 18.50
N GLN A 9 21.67 -48.66 18.87
CA GLN A 9 20.45 -49.48 18.74
C GLN A 9 19.27 -48.87 19.49
N ARG A 10 19.53 -48.31 20.68
CA ARG A 10 18.50 -47.69 21.52
C ARG A 10 17.96 -46.37 20.96
N HIS A 11 18.82 -45.55 20.34
CA HIS A 11 18.49 -44.19 19.91
C HIS A 11 18.48 -43.99 18.39
N ARG A 12 18.56 -45.09 17.62
CA ARG A 12 18.55 -45.07 16.15
C ARG A 12 17.34 -44.34 15.57
N PRO A 13 16.10 -44.51 16.08
CA PRO A 13 14.94 -43.81 15.53
C PRO A 13 15.06 -42.29 15.67
N GLU A 14 15.44 -41.80 16.85
CA GLU A 14 15.60 -40.36 17.11
C GLU A 14 16.74 -39.78 16.26
N LEU A 15 17.83 -40.53 16.13
CA LEU A 15 18.99 -40.12 15.34
C LEU A 15 18.65 -40.02 13.84
N LYS A 16 17.87 -40.96 13.30
CA LYS A 16 17.38 -40.90 11.91
C LYS A 16 16.41 -39.74 11.65
N LEU A 17 15.63 -39.33 12.65
CA LEU A 17 14.59 -38.32 12.51
C LEU A 17 15.10 -36.89 12.76
N TYR A 18 16.04 -36.72 13.69
CA TYR A 18 16.39 -35.41 14.24
C TYR A 18 17.86 -35.03 14.07
N ALA A 19 18.75 -35.96 13.72
CA ALA A 19 20.16 -35.66 13.53
C ALA A 19 20.48 -35.40 12.04
N PHE A 20 21.45 -34.53 11.78
CA PHE A 20 21.79 -34.12 10.41
C PHE A 20 22.43 -35.26 9.60
N GLY A 21 21.89 -35.53 8.40
CA GLY A 21 22.46 -36.46 7.43
C GLY A 21 22.56 -37.90 7.94
N CYS A 22 21.53 -38.35 8.65
CA CYS A 22 21.48 -39.64 9.31
C CYS A 22 20.33 -40.54 8.83
N GLU A 23 19.66 -40.19 7.73
CA GLU A 23 18.47 -40.89 7.22
C GLU A 23 18.75 -42.38 6.96
N GLU A 24 19.92 -42.66 6.37
CA GLU A 24 20.38 -44.00 6.01
C GLU A 24 21.46 -44.57 6.94
N ILE A 25 21.70 -43.95 8.11
CA ILE A 25 22.82 -44.32 8.98
C ILE A 25 22.81 -45.81 9.38
N THR A 26 23.97 -46.46 9.20
CA THR A 26 24.24 -47.81 9.69
C THR A 26 25.00 -47.78 11.01
N GLU A 27 25.00 -48.91 11.72
CA GLU A 27 25.74 -49.03 12.99
C GLU A 27 27.25 -48.86 12.78
N GLU A 28 27.79 -49.38 11.67
CA GLU A 28 29.22 -49.27 11.37
C GLU A 28 29.61 -47.82 11.06
N ASP A 29 28.82 -47.12 10.23
CA ASP A 29 29.05 -45.70 9.94
C ASP A 29 29.11 -44.88 11.24
N PHE A 30 28.15 -45.10 12.14
CA PHE A 30 28.07 -44.38 13.41
C PHE A 30 29.29 -44.63 14.30
N LEU A 31 29.76 -45.88 14.39
CA LEU A 31 30.94 -46.22 15.20
C LEU A 31 32.22 -45.62 14.64
N GLU A 32 32.34 -45.52 13.32
CA GLU A 32 33.52 -44.99 12.64
C GLU A 32 33.68 -43.49 12.87
N VAL A 33 32.57 -42.73 12.82
CA VAL A 33 32.63 -41.26 12.87
C VAL A 33 32.29 -40.66 14.24
N TYR A 34 31.89 -41.46 15.23
CA TYR A 34 31.58 -40.97 16.59
C TYR A 34 32.76 -40.18 17.19
N PRO A 35 32.53 -39.00 17.80
CA PRO A 35 31.24 -38.39 18.17
C PRO A 35 30.63 -37.44 17.12
N MET A 36 31.08 -37.46 15.87
CA MET A 36 30.44 -36.74 14.76
C MET A 36 29.33 -37.57 14.12
N LEU A 37 28.62 -36.96 13.18
CA LEU A 37 27.61 -37.61 12.34
C LEU A 37 28.12 -37.74 10.90
N PRO A 38 27.74 -38.79 10.14
CA PRO A 38 28.26 -39.03 8.79
C PRO A 38 28.06 -37.83 7.86
N GLY A 39 26.85 -37.23 7.85
CA GLY A 39 26.57 -36.05 7.04
C GLY A 39 27.40 -34.81 7.41
N GLN A 40 27.87 -34.70 8.66
CA GLN A 40 28.65 -33.53 9.08
C GLN A 40 30.00 -33.44 8.38
N ILE A 41 30.57 -34.55 7.90
CA ILE A 41 31.86 -34.54 7.20
C ILE A 41 31.73 -33.76 5.89
N GLU A 42 30.73 -34.08 5.07
CA GLU A 42 30.46 -33.37 3.82
C GLU A 42 30.10 -31.90 4.07
N LEU A 43 29.27 -31.65 5.09
CA LEU A 43 28.91 -30.29 5.52
C LEU A 43 30.14 -29.45 5.87
N LEU A 44 31.08 -30.01 6.64
CA LEU A 44 32.31 -29.34 7.03
C LEU A 44 33.24 -29.09 5.84
N MET A 45 33.32 -30.02 4.90
CA MET A 45 34.08 -29.83 3.66
C MET A 45 33.51 -28.67 2.84
N ASP A 46 32.19 -28.58 2.74
CA ASP A 46 31.52 -27.48 2.03
C ASP A 46 31.72 -26.13 2.72
N ILE A 47 31.60 -26.08 4.05
CA ILE A 47 31.82 -24.86 4.83
C ILE A 47 33.28 -24.40 4.66
N THR A 48 34.26 -25.29 4.83
CA THR A 48 35.69 -24.93 4.72
C THR A 48 36.08 -24.52 3.30
N SER A 49 35.50 -25.15 2.27
CA SER A 49 35.68 -24.75 0.87
C SER A 49 35.15 -23.34 0.61
N ASN A 50 33.95 -23.00 1.12
CA ASN A 50 33.37 -21.67 0.97
C ASN A 50 34.07 -20.59 1.80
N LEU A 51 34.60 -20.93 2.99
CA LEU A 51 35.47 -20.03 3.74
C LEU A 51 36.72 -19.67 2.94
N ARG A 52 37.33 -20.66 2.27
CA ARG A 52 38.52 -20.46 1.45
C ARG A 52 38.25 -19.61 0.22
N SER A 53 37.11 -19.83 -0.45
CA SER A 53 36.75 -19.07 -1.65
C SER A 53 36.39 -17.60 -1.35
N ARG A 54 35.82 -17.33 -0.17
CA ARG A 54 35.45 -15.96 0.26
C ARG A 54 36.61 -15.20 0.90
N SER A 55 37.62 -15.89 1.43
CA SER A 55 38.78 -15.22 2.04
C SER A 55 39.62 -14.46 1.00
N THR A 56 39.82 -13.16 1.21
CA THR A 56 40.71 -12.30 0.41
C THR A 56 42.16 -12.33 0.90
N ARG A 57 42.48 -13.17 1.90
CA ARG A 57 43.83 -13.31 2.45
C ARG A 57 44.73 -13.99 1.40
N ALA A 58 45.93 -13.43 1.18
CA ALA A 58 46.89 -13.99 0.23
C ALA A 58 47.24 -15.44 0.61
N GLN A 59 47.49 -16.30 -0.39
CA GLN A 59 47.77 -17.75 -0.28
C GLN A 59 48.82 -18.16 0.78
N GLY A 60 49.59 -17.22 1.36
CA GLY A 60 50.57 -17.48 2.42
C GLY A 60 50.02 -17.44 3.87
N ASP A 61 48.83 -16.88 4.10
CA ASP A 61 48.18 -16.75 5.44
C ASP A 61 47.11 -17.83 5.70
N ASP A 62 47.24 -18.98 5.02
CA ASP A 62 46.30 -20.11 5.03
C ASP A 62 46.18 -20.81 6.40
N HIS A 63 46.88 -20.32 7.44
CA HIS A 63 46.86 -20.86 8.80
C HIS A 63 45.54 -20.61 9.54
N ALA A 64 44.70 -19.68 9.07
CA ALA A 64 43.42 -19.36 9.70
C ALA A 64 42.28 -20.32 9.30
N ILE A 65 42.35 -20.93 8.12
CA ILE A 65 41.32 -21.86 7.63
C ILE A 65 41.80 -23.28 7.87
N ARG A 66 41.30 -23.87 8.95
CA ARG A 66 41.74 -25.21 9.38
C ARG A 66 41.19 -26.26 8.43
N GLY A 67 42.09 -27.10 7.91
CA GLY A 67 41.70 -28.34 7.23
C GLY A 67 40.95 -29.26 8.19
N LEU A 68 40.18 -30.20 7.65
CA LEU A 68 39.28 -31.06 8.45
C LEU A 68 40.01 -31.79 9.60
N LEU A 69 41.22 -32.30 9.37
CA LEU A 69 42.03 -32.95 10.41
C LEU A 69 42.48 -32.00 11.52
N GLN A 70 42.81 -30.75 11.17
CA GLN A 70 43.22 -29.75 12.14
C GLN A 70 42.03 -29.26 12.97
N LEU A 71 40.87 -29.06 12.31
CA LEU A 71 39.60 -28.75 12.97
C LEU A 71 39.26 -29.81 14.00
N LEU A 72 39.33 -31.09 13.62
CA LEU A 72 39.13 -32.21 14.55
C LEU A 72 40.10 -32.17 15.73
N GLY A 73 41.40 -32.01 15.46
CA GLY A 73 42.42 -31.94 16.52
C GLY A 73 42.23 -30.77 17.50
N GLU A 74 41.65 -29.66 17.05
CA GLU A 74 41.30 -28.52 17.90
C GLU A 74 39.98 -28.71 18.63
N LEU A 75 38.99 -29.32 18.00
CA LEU A 75 37.75 -29.71 18.66
C LEU A 75 38.05 -30.66 19.86
N PHE A 76 39.00 -31.60 19.71
CA PHE A 76 39.45 -32.44 20.83
C PHE A 76 40.13 -31.65 21.97
N ARG A 77 40.87 -30.59 21.66
CA ARG A 77 41.62 -29.80 22.64
C ARG A 77 40.79 -28.67 23.27
N GLU A 78 40.24 -27.79 22.45
CA GLU A 78 39.50 -26.60 22.88
C GLU A 78 38.11 -26.95 23.42
N GLN A 79 37.41 -27.88 22.76
CA GLN A 79 36.06 -28.30 23.16
C GLN A 79 36.06 -29.50 24.13
N LYS A 80 37.25 -29.95 24.55
CA LYS A 80 37.50 -31.05 25.49
C LYS A 80 36.68 -32.30 25.17
N LEU A 81 36.59 -32.64 23.89
CA LEU A 81 35.71 -33.68 23.40
C LEU A 81 35.96 -35.04 24.06
N GLY A 82 37.23 -35.35 24.36
CA GLY A 82 37.62 -36.60 25.02
C GLY A 82 37.19 -36.71 26.49
N GLU A 83 36.80 -35.60 27.12
CA GLU A 83 36.31 -35.55 28.50
C GLU A 83 34.77 -35.58 28.58
N ARG A 84 34.07 -35.52 27.44
CA ARG A 84 32.60 -35.48 27.40
C ARG A 84 31.99 -36.84 27.71
N GLU A 85 30.73 -36.83 28.15
CA GLU A 85 30.00 -38.06 28.42
C GLU A 85 29.79 -38.86 27.12
N VAL A 86 29.95 -40.19 27.20
CA VAL A 86 29.59 -41.08 26.10
C VAL A 86 28.09 -40.94 25.86
N ARG A 87 27.72 -40.32 24.73
CA ARG A 87 26.38 -39.92 24.21
C ARG A 87 26.39 -38.48 23.66
N ASP A 88 27.35 -37.65 24.07
CA ASP A 88 27.51 -36.31 23.51
C ASP A 88 28.00 -36.38 22.06
N LEU A 89 27.34 -35.62 21.20
CA LEU A 89 27.67 -35.47 19.78
C LEU A 89 28.30 -34.10 19.52
N VAL A 90 29.03 -34.01 18.42
CA VAL A 90 29.53 -32.73 17.91
C VAL A 90 28.39 -31.96 17.25
N THR A 91 28.25 -30.70 17.63
CA THR A 91 27.26 -29.78 17.07
C THR A 91 27.94 -28.66 16.31
N LEU A 92 27.20 -28.01 15.41
CA LEU A 92 27.75 -26.97 14.56
C LEU A 92 28.17 -25.71 15.34
N ASP A 93 27.56 -25.44 16.49
CA ASP A 93 28.01 -24.38 17.39
C ASP A 93 29.38 -24.68 18.01
N ALA A 94 29.72 -25.94 18.28
CA ALA A 94 31.06 -26.31 18.75
C ALA A 94 32.11 -26.19 17.64
N ILE A 95 31.72 -26.46 16.38
CA ILE A 95 32.56 -26.23 15.21
C ILE A 95 32.80 -24.73 15.01
N PHE A 96 31.78 -23.89 15.23
CA PHE A 96 31.92 -22.44 15.16
C PHE A 96 32.98 -21.91 16.12
N GLU A 97 33.05 -22.40 17.37
CA GLU A 97 34.06 -21.96 18.34
C GLU A 97 35.48 -22.10 17.78
N VAL A 98 35.74 -23.20 17.07
CA VAL A 98 37.05 -23.44 16.46
C VAL A 98 37.20 -22.55 15.23
N GLN A 99 36.21 -22.50 14.33
CA GLN A 99 36.37 -21.88 13.00
C GLN A 99 36.00 -20.39 12.89
N HIS A 100 35.47 -19.74 13.92
CA HIS A 100 34.99 -18.35 13.81
C HIS A 100 36.07 -17.36 13.35
N SER A 101 37.35 -17.61 13.69
CA SER A 101 38.50 -16.79 13.26
C SER A 101 38.76 -16.82 11.75
N ALA A 102 38.22 -17.81 11.05
CA ALA A 102 38.28 -17.95 9.60
C ALA A 102 37.23 -17.10 8.87
N LEU A 103 36.20 -16.61 9.57
CA LEU A 103 35.21 -15.70 9.00
C LEU A 103 35.84 -14.34 8.69
N GLU A 104 35.24 -13.59 7.77
CA GLU A 104 35.69 -12.22 7.46
C GLU A 104 35.56 -11.29 8.68
N ALA A 105 36.44 -10.29 8.78
CA ALA A 105 36.50 -9.39 9.94
C ALA A 105 35.17 -8.64 10.18
N ASP A 106 34.47 -8.27 9.10
CA ASP A 106 33.17 -7.59 9.18
C ASP A 106 32.08 -8.52 9.75
N VAL A 107 32.10 -9.80 9.37
CA VAL A 107 31.20 -10.83 9.90
C VAL A 107 31.51 -11.09 11.37
N GLN A 108 32.78 -11.21 11.74
CA GLN A 108 33.19 -11.37 13.14
C GLN A 108 32.71 -10.19 14.00
N THR A 109 32.92 -8.96 13.53
CA THR A 109 32.49 -7.75 14.25
C THR A 109 30.97 -7.67 14.40
N THR A 110 30.24 -8.15 13.39
CA THR A 110 28.77 -8.23 13.43
C THR A 110 28.32 -9.30 14.43
N LEU A 111 28.96 -10.47 14.41
CA LEU A 111 28.65 -11.57 15.34
C LEU A 111 28.95 -11.23 16.79
N SER A 112 30.06 -10.54 17.09
CA SER A 112 30.34 -10.05 18.45
C SER A 112 29.21 -9.18 18.97
N ARG A 113 28.70 -8.24 18.16
CA ARG A 113 27.54 -7.41 18.52
C ARG A 113 26.26 -8.21 18.71
N ILE A 114 26.03 -9.22 17.87
CA ILE A 114 24.88 -10.13 18.03
C ILE A 114 24.99 -10.89 19.35
N PHE A 115 26.16 -11.42 19.70
CA PHE A 115 26.36 -12.18 20.93
C PHE A 115 26.22 -11.32 22.19
N ASP A 116 26.55 -10.04 22.13
CA ASP A 116 26.38 -9.08 23.24
C ASP A 116 24.92 -8.59 23.39
N HIS A 117 24.06 -8.83 22.40
CA HIS A 117 22.67 -8.40 22.46
C HIS A 117 21.90 -9.17 23.56
N PRO A 118 21.07 -8.51 24.40
CA PRO A 118 20.39 -9.17 25.52
C PRO A 118 19.59 -10.42 25.13
N SER A 119 18.88 -10.36 23.99
CA SER A 119 18.10 -11.49 23.46
C SER A 119 18.93 -12.73 23.08
N VAL A 120 20.24 -12.58 22.93
CA VAL A 120 21.18 -13.66 22.59
C VAL A 120 22.01 -14.05 23.81
N ARG A 121 22.59 -13.06 24.50
CA ARG A 121 23.45 -13.28 25.66
C ARG A 121 22.74 -14.03 26.78
N ASP A 122 21.47 -13.71 27.00
CA ASP A 122 20.69 -14.26 28.11
C ASP A 122 19.93 -15.55 27.69
N ASP A 123 20.13 -16.04 26.45
CA ASP A 123 19.54 -17.27 25.92
C ASP A 123 20.57 -18.16 25.21
N ALA A 124 20.92 -19.26 25.87
CA ALA A 124 21.89 -20.24 25.36
C ALA A 124 21.47 -20.86 24.01
N LEU A 125 20.18 -21.09 23.76
CA LEU A 125 19.73 -21.66 22.50
C LEU A 125 19.83 -20.63 21.36
N ALA A 126 19.50 -19.37 21.64
CA ALA A 126 19.64 -18.28 20.68
C ALA A 126 21.11 -18.06 20.27
N LEU A 127 22.03 -18.11 21.24
CA LEU A 127 23.47 -18.04 20.97
C LEU A 127 23.93 -19.19 20.07
N ARG A 128 23.51 -20.43 20.36
CA ARG A 128 23.85 -21.60 19.53
C ARG A 128 23.25 -21.53 18.14
N ALA A 129 22.01 -21.08 18.03
CA ALA A 129 21.33 -20.88 16.75
C ALA A 129 22.05 -19.82 15.89
N ALA A 130 22.43 -18.69 16.47
CA ALA A 130 23.20 -17.66 15.75
C ALA A 130 24.55 -18.19 15.22
N LYS A 131 25.27 -18.97 16.04
CA LYS A 131 26.53 -19.63 15.63
C LYS A 131 26.34 -20.63 14.49
N ALA A 132 25.28 -21.45 14.56
CA ALA A 132 24.95 -22.39 13.51
C ALA A 132 24.58 -21.67 12.20
N VAL A 133 23.75 -20.63 12.26
CA VAL A 133 23.38 -19.82 11.08
C VAL A 133 24.60 -19.17 10.45
N ALA A 134 25.56 -18.66 11.22
CA ALA A 134 26.79 -18.06 10.71
C ALA A 134 27.66 -19.04 9.88
N LEU A 135 27.57 -20.35 10.15
CA LEU A 135 28.25 -21.36 9.34
C LEU A 135 27.39 -21.86 8.18
N LEU A 136 26.08 -22.06 8.41
CA LEU A 136 25.15 -22.55 7.39
C LEU A 136 24.91 -21.52 6.28
N GLU A 137 25.06 -20.22 6.55
CA GLU A 137 24.90 -19.20 5.52
C GLU A 137 25.97 -19.31 4.40
N LEU A 138 27.10 -19.94 4.69
CA LEU A 138 28.20 -20.15 3.73
C LEU A 138 27.86 -21.17 2.65
N ILE A 139 26.83 -21.99 2.86
CA ILE A 139 26.44 -23.09 1.97
C ILE A 139 25.01 -22.94 1.43
N GLN A 140 24.44 -21.73 1.51
CA GLN A 140 23.07 -21.43 1.07
C GLN A 140 22.79 -21.66 -0.42
N ASP A 141 23.83 -21.79 -1.23
CA ASP A 141 23.72 -22.16 -2.65
C ASP A 141 23.38 -23.64 -2.83
N LYS A 142 23.69 -24.50 -1.84
CA LYS A 142 23.40 -25.94 -1.85
C LYS A 142 22.16 -26.29 -1.04
N LYS A 143 22.02 -25.72 0.17
CA LYS A 143 20.91 -26.01 1.08
C LYS A 143 20.44 -24.71 1.77
N PRO A 144 19.14 -24.39 1.76
CA PRO A 144 18.64 -23.23 2.49
C PRO A 144 18.84 -23.41 4.00
N THR A 145 19.19 -22.32 4.69
CA THR A 145 19.35 -22.32 6.15
C THR A 145 17.97 -22.23 6.83
N ASP A 146 17.18 -23.29 6.78
CA ASP A 146 15.88 -23.35 7.46
C ASP A 146 16.02 -23.77 8.94
N ALA A 147 14.92 -23.63 9.70
CA ALA A 147 14.94 -23.95 11.12
C ALA A 147 15.11 -25.46 11.40
N GLY A 148 14.69 -26.33 10.47
CA GLY A 148 14.88 -27.77 10.58
C GLY A 148 16.36 -28.15 10.45
N LEU A 149 17.04 -27.60 9.46
CA LEU A 149 18.47 -27.77 9.24
C LEU A 149 19.28 -27.26 10.44
N VAL A 150 18.96 -26.05 10.93
CA VAL A 150 19.61 -25.49 12.13
C VAL A 150 19.39 -26.41 13.33
N ALA A 151 18.18 -26.93 13.53
CA ALA A 151 17.88 -27.85 14.63
C ALA A 151 18.65 -29.17 14.52
N GLN A 152 18.72 -29.76 13.32
CA GLN A 152 19.47 -31.00 13.07
C GLN A 152 20.98 -30.83 13.32
N CYS A 153 21.54 -29.69 12.94
CA CYS A 153 22.95 -29.36 13.17
C CYS A 153 23.28 -29.04 14.65
N LEU A 154 22.27 -28.78 15.48
CA LEU A 154 22.40 -28.50 16.92
C LEU A 154 22.05 -29.69 17.81
N TYR A 155 21.74 -30.85 17.21
CA TYR A 155 21.41 -32.11 17.90
C TYR A 155 22.59 -32.59 18.76
N ARG A 156 22.46 -32.49 20.08
CA ARG A 156 23.61 -32.51 21.01
C ARG A 156 23.85 -33.88 21.63
N ARG A 157 22.81 -34.60 22.01
CA ARG A 157 22.94 -35.89 22.71
C ARG A 157 22.12 -36.97 22.03
N LEU A 158 22.64 -38.20 22.05
CA LEU A 158 21.88 -39.38 21.67
C LEU A 158 20.61 -39.50 22.53
N GLY A 159 19.45 -39.51 21.87
CA GLY A 159 18.14 -39.58 22.52
C GLY A 159 17.50 -38.21 22.80
N ASP A 160 18.11 -37.11 22.36
CA ASP A 160 17.42 -35.82 22.34
C ASP A 160 16.17 -35.90 21.44
N GLY A 161 15.08 -35.26 21.87
CA GLY A 161 13.85 -35.19 21.09
C GLY A 161 13.89 -34.12 19.99
N ASN A 162 12.74 -33.89 19.35
CA ASN A 162 12.58 -32.84 18.36
C ASN A 162 12.79 -31.44 18.97
N GLN A 163 13.84 -30.74 18.54
CA GLN A 163 14.15 -29.36 18.95
C GLN A 163 13.71 -28.30 17.93
N THR A 164 13.12 -28.69 16.80
CA THR A 164 12.78 -27.76 15.70
C THR A 164 11.88 -26.62 16.16
N LYS A 165 10.90 -26.89 17.04
CA LYS A 165 10.03 -25.83 17.56
C LYS A 165 10.80 -24.79 18.38
N ALA A 166 11.62 -25.23 19.31
CA ALA A 166 12.42 -24.34 20.17
C ALA A 166 13.44 -23.53 19.35
N VAL A 167 14.06 -24.17 18.36
CA VAL A 167 15.00 -23.50 17.44
C VAL A 167 14.28 -22.50 16.55
N SER A 168 13.11 -22.83 15.99
CA SER A 168 12.29 -21.90 15.23
C SER A 168 11.91 -20.66 16.05
N GLU A 169 11.49 -20.85 17.31
CA GLU A 169 11.17 -19.75 18.22
C GLU A 169 12.39 -18.89 18.56
N ALA A 170 13.59 -19.50 18.67
CA ALA A 170 14.83 -18.76 18.85
C ALA A 170 15.21 -17.94 17.60
N LEU A 171 15.18 -18.55 16.42
CA LEU A 171 15.48 -17.87 15.14
C LEU A 171 14.50 -16.73 14.85
N GLU A 172 13.21 -16.93 15.14
CA GLU A 172 12.20 -15.90 14.97
C GLU A 172 12.41 -14.71 15.94
N ARG A 173 12.81 -14.96 17.19
CA ARG A 173 13.19 -13.88 18.11
C ARG A 173 14.42 -13.10 17.62
N LEU A 174 15.41 -13.79 17.07
CA LEU A 174 16.59 -13.11 16.48
C LEU A 174 16.22 -12.29 15.25
N ARG A 175 15.29 -12.78 14.43
CA ARG A 175 14.75 -12.05 13.28
C ARG A 175 13.98 -10.81 13.72
N GLN A 176 13.13 -10.93 14.74
CA GLN A 176 12.38 -9.81 15.32
C GLN A 176 13.30 -8.75 15.95
N ALA A 177 14.43 -9.18 16.53
CA ALA A 177 15.47 -8.28 17.03
C ALA A 177 16.37 -7.72 15.91
N ASN A 178 16.08 -8.02 14.63
CA ASN A 178 16.85 -7.59 13.46
C ASN A 178 18.34 -8.03 13.51
N LEU A 179 18.60 -9.18 14.16
CA LEU A 179 19.93 -9.80 14.22
C LEU A 179 20.12 -10.82 13.09
N LEU A 180 19.02 -11.39 12.59
CA LEU A 180 18.97 -12.27 11.44
C LEU A 180 18.05 -11.72 10.35
N GLY A 181 18.47 -11.88 9.09
CA GLY A 181 17.61 -11.75 7.93
C GLY A 181 17.03 -13.11 7.54
N TYR A 182 15.88 -13.13 6.84
CA TYR A 182 15.28 -14.35 6.30
C TYR A 182 14.87 -14.15 4.83
N SER A 183 15.10 -15.17 4.01
CA SER A 183 14.63 -15.25 2.62
C SER A 183 14.05 -16.64 2.36
N GLU A 184 12.93 -16.75 1.65
CA GLU A 184 12.35 -18.05 1.29
C GLU A 184 13.31 -18.94 0.51
N LYS A 185 14.16 -18.34 -0.35
CA LYS A 185 15.10 -19.08 -1.20
C LYS A 185 16.33 -19.60 -0.45
N HIS A 186 16.87 -18.79 0.47
CA HIS A 186 18.17 -19.06 1.11
C HIS A 186 18.07 -19.36 2.61
N GLY A 187 16.93 -19.11 3.25
CA GLY A 187 16.72 -19.28 4.68
C GLY A 187 17.24 -18.12 5.52
N TYR A 188 17.59 -18.40 6.78
CA TYR A 188 18.13 -17.44 7.74
C TYR A 188 19.59 -17.09 7.43
N LYS A 189 19.94 -15.80 7.53
CA LYS A 189 21.32 -15.28 7.38
C LYS A 189 21.63 -14.27 8.47
N ILE A 190 22.91 -14.07 8.76
CA ILE A 190 23.34 -13.00 9.68
C ILE A 190 22.97 -11.65 9.08
N GLN A 191 22.32 -10.80 9.86
CA GLN A 191 22.01 -9.44 9.42
C GLN A 191 23.29 -8.62 9.43
N SER A 192 23.72 -8.13 8.26
CA SER A 192 24.93 -7.32 8.16
C SER A 192 24.79 -6.02 8.95
N SER A 193 25.91 -5.42 9.33
CA SER A 193 25.93 -4.11 10.00
C SER A 193 25.17 -3.03 9.23
N ALA A 194 25.34 -3.00 7.90
CA ALA A 194 24.61 -2.08 7.04
C ALA A 194 23.10 -2.35 7.04
N GLY A 195 22.68 -3.62 7.13
CA GLY A 195 21.26 -3.99 7.24
C GLY A 195 20.65 -3.67 8.60
N GLN A 196 21.42 -3.81 9.68
CA GLN A 196 21.00 -3.39 11.03
C GLN A 196 20.80 -1.88 11.10
N GLU A 197 21.76 -1.12 10.57
CA GLU A 197 21.66 0.35 10.46
C GLU A 197 20.46 0.77 9.59
N TRP A 198 20.24 0.10 8.46
CA TRP A 198 19.15 0.41 7.54
C TRP A 198 17.77 0.27 8.19
N GLU A 199 17.52 -0.86 8.86
CA GLU A 199 16.24 -1.08 9.54
C GLU A 199 16.08 -0.18 10.77
N ARG A 200 17.17 0.10 11.51
CA ARG A 200 17.12 1.11 12.60
C ARG A 200 16.76 2.49 12.06
N GLU A 201 17.41 2.93 10.98
CA GLU A 201 17.10 4.20 10.30
C GLU A 201 15.63 4.22 9.86
N ARG A 202 15.11 3.10 9.35
CA ARG A 202 13.71 2.96 8.93
C ARG A 202 12.73 3.03 10.11
N GLU A 203 13.05 2.39 11.24
CA GLU A 203 12.22 2.41 12.46
C GLU A 203 12.18 3.80 13.11
N ASP A 204 13.32 4.50 13.11
CA ASP A 204 13.48 5.87 13.62
C ASP A 204 12.69 6.91 12.83
N ILE A 205 12.24 6.58 11.61
CA ILE A 205 11.34 7.44 10.83
C ILE A 205 9.97 7.49 11.52
N GLY A 206 9.75 8.61 12.22
CA GLY A 206 8.44 9.01 12.74
C GLY A 206 7.51 9.41 11.60
N VAL A 207 6.37 8.71 11.50
CA VAL A 207 5.30 9.04 10.54
C VAL A 207 4.13 9.66 11.28
N THR A 208 3.81 10.89 10.90
CA THR A 208 2.72 11.68 11.50
C THR A 208 1.34 11.26 10.97
N GLY A 209 0.29 11.62 11.71
CA GLY A 209 -1.09 11.37 11.28
C GLY A 209 -1.49 12.12 9.99
N GLU A 210 -0.87 13.27 9.74
CA GLU A 210 -1.02 14.06 8.51
C GLU A 210 -0.41 13.32 7.30
N GLN A 211 0.80 12.77 7.45
CA GLN A 211 1.42 11.95 6.40
C GLN A 211 0.58 10.73 6.05
N VAL A 212 -0.04 10.08 7.04
CA VAL A 212 -0.98 8.98 6.79
C VAL A 212 -2.19 9.47 5.99
N ALA A 213 -2.77 10.60 6.36
CA ALA A 213 -3.92 11.17 5.65
C ALA A 213 -3.57 11.56 4.20
N GLU A 214 -2.36 12.07 3.96
CA GLU A 214 -1.83 12.36 2.63
C GLU A 214 -1.64 11.11 1.76
N VAL A 215 -1.14 10.03 2.34
CA VAL A 215 -1.04 8.72 1.66
C VAL A 215 -2.43 8.25 1.24
N VAL A 216 -3.42 8.29 2.15
CA VAL A 216 -4.81 7.92 1.85
C VAL A 216 -5.40 8.83 0.76
N ARG A 217 -5.14 10.14 0.82
CA ARG A 217 -5.58 11.09 -0.21
C ARG A 217 -5.03 10.75 -1.60
N GLY A 218 -3.74 10.40 -1.67
CA GLY A 218 -3.10 9.95 -2.91
C GLY A 218 -3.77 8.70 -3.46
N LYS A 219 -4.02 7.69 -2.61
CA LYS A 219 -4.67 6.45 -3.05
C LYS A 219 -6.13 6.62 -3.44
N LEU A 220 -6.88 7.49 -2.76
CA LEU A 220 -8.24 7.85 -3.20
C LEU A 220 -8.24 8.54 -4.58
N ARG A 221 -7.24 9.40 -4.87
CA ARG A 221 -7.11 10.02 -6.19
C ARG A 221 -6.86 8.98 -7.28
N GLU A 222 -6.00 8.00 -7.03
CA GLU A 222 -5.76 6.89 -7.95
C GLU A 222 -7.04 6.06 -8.18
N LEU A 223 -7.75 5.72 -7.09
CA LEU A 223 -8.99 4.95 -7.14
C LEU A 223 -10.13 5.66 -7.88
N LEU A 224 -10.22 6.99 -7.78
CA LEU A 224 -11.20 7.79 -8.53
C LEU A 224 -10.89 7.93 -10.03
N GLY A 225 -9.65 7.67 -10.44
CA GLY A 225 -9.26 7.65 -11.85
C GLY A 225 -9.73 6.40 -12.60
N ALA A 226 -10.09 5.34 -11.88
CA ALA A 226 -10.51 4.06 -12.45
C ALA A 226 -11.99 3.97 -12.90
N PRO A 227 -13.00 4.46 -12.15
CA PRO A 227 -14.41 4.29 -12.52
C PRO A 227 -14.82 5.14 -13.72
N ASP A 228 -15.79 4.62 -14.47
CA ASP A 228 -16.54 5.41 -15.45
C ASP A 228 -17.29 6.57 -14.80
N ARG A 229 -17.68 7.53 -15.63
CA ARG A 229 -18.54 8.64 -15.22
C ARG A 229 -19.98 8.16 -15.07
N PRO A 230 -20.67 8.49 -13.96
CA PRO A 230 -22.08 8.19 -13.81
C PRO A 230 -22.88 8.96 -14.87
N ARG A 231 -23.98 8.37 -15.33
CA ARG A 231 -24.77 8.89 -16.45
C ARG A 231 -26.21 9.13 -16.03
N TYR A 232 -26.73 10.29 -16.38
CA TYR A 232 -28.16 10.58 -16.27
C TYR A 232 -28.68 11.02 -17.62
N LYS A 233 -29.73 10.32 -18.11
CA LYS A 233 -30.36 10.58 -19.41
C LYS A 233 -29.32 10.67 -20.56
N GLY A 234 -28.36 9.75 -20.55
CA GLY A 234 -27.28 9.64 -21.55
C GLY A 234 -26.07 10.56 -21.32
N ARG A 235 -26.21 11.66 -20.56
CA ARG A 235 -25.11 12.59 -20.28
C ARG A 235 -24.18 12.06 -19.17
N PRO A 236 -22.86 12.02 -19.38
CA PRO A 236 -21.90 11.68 -18.32
C PRO A 236 -21.62 12.87 -17.40
N PHE A 237 -21.53 12.62 -16.10
CA PHE A 237 -21.22 13.61 -15.07
C PHE A 237 -19.82 13.32 -14.51
N PRO A 238 -18.90 14.30 -14.47
CA PRO A 238 -17.57 14.08 -13.90
C PRO A 238 -17.61 13.93 -12.39
N TRP A 239 -16.58 13.28 -11.84
CA TRP A 239 -16.36 13.18 -10.41
C TRP A 239 -15.60 14.42 -9.89
N SER A 240 -16.07 14.96 -8.78
CA SER A 240 -15.32 15.86 -7.91
C SER A 240 -15.19 15.18 -6.55
N ALA A 241 -14.07 15.37 -5.85
CA ALA A 241 -13.87 14.69 -4.57
C ALA A 241 -13.08 15.50 -3.55
N PHE A 242 -13.51 15.37 -2.30
CA PHE A 242 -12.88 15.93 -1.11
C PHE A 242 -12.57 14.84 -0.09
N LEU A 243 -11.60 15.10 0.78
CA LEU A 243 -11.24 14.27 1.92
C LEU A 243 -11.23 15.10 3.20
N THR A 244 -11.90 14.60 4.23
CA THR A 244 -11.80 15.11 5.60
C THR A 244 -11.41 13.97 6.53
N ASP A 245 -10.40 14.18 7.39
CA ASP A 245 -9.93 13.17 8.37
C ASP A 245 -10.34 13.48 9.82
N GLY A 246 -11.10 14.56 10.02
CA GLY A 246 -11.56 15.02 11.33
C GLY A 246 -10.50 15.72 12.17
N ARG A 247 -9.26 15.88 11.68
CA ARG A 247 -8.14 16.47 12.45
C ARG A 247 -7.29 17.45 11.66
N HIS A 248 -6.68 16.98 10.57
CA HIS A 248 -5.66 17.71 9.81
C HIS A 248 -6.18 18.17 8.45
N LEU A 249 -6.94 17.31 7.77
CA LEU A 249 -7.52 17.56 6.47
C LEU A 249 -8.99 17.94 6.63
N HIS A 250 -9.34 19.11 6.11
CA HIS A 250 -10.71 19.62 6.04
C HIS A 250 -11.02 20.01 4.60
N ASP A 251 -12.00 19.33 4.00
CA ASP A 251 -12.37 19.51 2.59
C ASP A 251 -11.14 19.56 1.66
N ALA A 252 -10.16 18.68 1.92
CA ALA A 252 -8.93 18.62 1.14
C ALA A 252 -9.24 18.03 -0.23
N ARG A 253 -8.90 18.76 -1.30
CA ARG A 253 -9.25 18.35 -2.66
C ARG A 253 -8.50 17.08 -3.08
N VAL A 254 -9.26 16.06 -3.46
CA VAL A 254 -8.75 14.78 -4.00
C VAL A 254 -8.72 14.85 -5.52
N GLN A 255 -9.85 15.23 -6.13
CA GLN A 255 -10.03 15.38 -7.58
C GLN A 255 -10.92 16.58 -7.87
N ASP A 256 -10.58 17.32 -8.92
CA ASP A 256 -11.32 18.50 -9.35
C ASP A 256 -12.05 18.25 -10.68
N SER A 257 -13.18 18.94 -10.86
CA SER A 257 -13.90 19.00 -12.13
C SER A 257 -14.07 20.46 -12.51
N ARG A 258 -13.75 20.79 -13.77
CA ARG A 258 -14.06 22.12 -14.35
C ARG A 258 -15.52 22.25 -14.79
N ASP A 259 -16.26 21.14 -14.80
CA ASP A 259 -17.69 21.14 -15.07
C ASP A 259 -18.44 21.30 -13.74
N GLU A 260 -19.31 22.31 -13.69
CA GLU A 260 -20.18 22.64 -12.55
C GLU A 260 -21.19 21.52 -12.26
N SER A 261 -21.51 20.69 -13.26
CA SER A 261 -22.39 19.52 -13.13
C SER A 261 -21.64 18.27 -12.66
N ALA A 262 -20.77 18.40 -11.66
CA ALA A 262 -20.04 17.25 -11.12
C ALA A 262 -20.86 16.47 -10.07
N VAL A 263 -20.63 15.17 -9.96
CA VAL A 263 -21.02 14.42 -8.76
C VAL A 263 -19.90 14.56 -7.74
N THR A 264 -20.18 15.25 -6.63
CA THR A 264 -19.20 15.49 -5.57
C THR A 264 -19.24 14.39 -4.54
N VAL A 265 -18.11 13.72 -4.34
CA VAL A 265 -17.89 12.70 -3.31
C VAL A 265 -17.10 13.30 -2.16
N ASP A 266 -17.54 13.07 -0.94
CA ASP A 266 -16.88 13.59 0.25
C ASP A 266 -16.45 12.42 1.14
N PHE A 267 -15.17 12.06 1.02
CA PHE A 267 -14.58 10.97 1.78
C PHE A 267 -14.31 11.40 3.23
N ARG A 268 -14.81 10.62 4.17
CA ARG A 268 -14.65 10.83 5.61
C ARG A 268 -13.76 9.74 6.19
N PHE A 269 -12.47 10.05 6.33
CA PHE A 269 -11.46 9.16 6.91
C PHE A 269 -11.36 9.37 8.42
N LEU A 270 -12.40 8.95 9.15
CA LEU A 270 -12.54 9.22 10.59
C LEU A 270 -12.03 8.04 11.41
N ARG A 271 -11.15 8.33 12.38
CA ARG A 271 -10.50 7.32 13.22
C ARG A 271 -11.39 6.85 14.37
N ALA A 272 -12.11 7.78 15.00
CA ALA A 272 -12.95 7.46 16.15
C ALA A 272 -14.23 6.74 15.69
N ARG A 273 -14.65 5.71 16.45
CA ARG A 273 -15.87 4.96 16.15
C ARG A 273 -17.12 5.84 16.27
N ASP A 274 -17.16 6.71 17.28
CA ASP A 274 -18.32 7.57 17.54
C ASP A 274 -18.53 8.62 16.44
N GLU A 275 -17.44 9.10 15.83
CA GLU A 275 -17.49 10.01 14.67
C GLU A 275 -18.07 9.34 13.41
N ARG A 276 -18.04 8.01 13.34
CA ARG A 276 -18.55 7.21 12.20
C ARG A 276 -19.99 6.77 12.39
N ALA A 277 -20.64 7.10 13.51
CA ALA A 277 -21.98 6.60 13.82
C ALA A 277 -23.05 7.07 12.82
N ASN A 278 -23.94 6.16 12.42
CA ASN A 278 -24.99 6.44 11.42
C ASN A 278 -25.91 7.60 11.83
N THR A 279 -26.22 7.73 13.11
CA THR A 279 -27.08 8.80 13.64
C THR A 279 -26.51 10.20 13.34
N VAL A 280 -25.19 10.34 13.38
CA VAL A 280 -24.49 11.60 13.07
C VAL A 280 -24.60 11.90 11.57
N TRP A 281 -24.35 10.91 10.72
CA TRP A 281 -24.26 11.11 9.27
C TRP A 281 -25.61 11.18 8.57
N ILE A 282 -26.66 10.57 9.12
CA ILE A 282 -28.04 10.80 8.67
C ILE A 282 -28.41 12.28 8.81
N GLN A 283 -28.09 12.90 9.94
CA GLN A 283 -28.39 14.33 10.14
C GLN A 283 -27.47 15.23 9.31
N ARG A 284 -26.16 14.96 9.31
CA ARG A 284 -25.18 15.80 8.61
C ARG A 284 -25.31 15.76 7.09
N SER A 285 -25.63 14.60 6.51
CA SER A 285 -25.77 14.46 5.05
C SER A 285 -27.04 15.09 4.49
N ASP A 286 -27.99 15.52 5.32
CA ASP A 286 -29.17 16.30 4.89
C ASP A 286 -29.04 17.80 5.19
N ALA A 287 -27.93 18.23 5.78
CA ALA A 287 -27.67 19.61 6.14
C ALA A 287 -26.68 20.28 5.17
N ASP A 288 -26.82 21.59 4.98
CA ASP A 288 -25.82 22.37 4.24
C ASP A 288 -24.48 22.41 5.00
N PRO A 289 -23.33 22.37 4.30
CA PRO A 289 -23.16 22.32 2.83
C PRO A 289 -23.06 20.89 2.25
N LEU A 290 -23.38 19.86 3.03
CA LEU A 290 -23.17 18.46 2.65
C LEU A 290 -24.34 17.84 1.90
N ARG A 291 -25.50 18.49 1.93
CA ARG A 291 -26.77 17.99 1.40
C ARG A 291 -26.71 17.49 -0.05
N ASP A 292 -25.95 18.17 -0.92
CA ASP A 292 -25.80 17.81 -2.33
C ASP A 292 -24.49 17.08 -2.62
N ARG A 293 -23.81 16.55 -1.59
CA ARG A 293 -22.60 15.73 -1.71
C ARG A 293 -22.91 14.27 -1.36
N LEU A 294 -22.30 13.34 -2.09
CA LEU A 294 -22.26 11.93 -1.72
C LEU A 294 -21.22 11.73 -0.63
N ILE A 295 -21.64 11.55 0.60
CA ILE A 295 -20.72 11.32 1.72
C ILE A 295 -20.34 9.85 1.76
N TRP A 296 -19.05 9.54 1.85
CA TRP A 296 -18.55 8.17 2.02
C TRP A 296 -17.71 8.09 3.29
N VAL A 297 -18.27 7.47 4.34
CA VAL A 297 -17.59 7.29 5.62
C VAL A 297 -16.86 5.98 5.62
N VAL A 298 -15.57 6.00 5.96
CA VAL A 298 -14.72 4.80 6.05
C VAL A 298 -15.23 3.84 7.13
N GLY A 299 -15.04 2.53 6.90
CA GLY A 299 -15.15 1.47 7.89
C GLY A 299 -14.05 1.56 8.95
N ASP A 300 -13.54 0.44 9.46
CA ASP A 300 -12.44 0.46 10.43
C ASP A 300 -11.09 0.83 9.76
N PRO A 301 -10.48 1.99 10.10
CA PRO A 301 -9.24 2.41 9.46
C PRO A 301 -7.98 1.81 10.09
N GLY A 302 -8.11 0.96 11.13
CA GLY A 302 -6.96 0.44 11.89
C GLY A 302 -5.87 -0.21 11.02
N ALA A 303 -6.26 -1.02 10.05
CA ALA A 303 -5.32 -1.66 9.11
C ALA A 303 -4.66 -0.67 8.14
N ILE A 304 -5.37 0.41 7.76
CA ILE A 304 -4.82 1.45 6.87
C ILE A 304 -3.69 2.18 7.59
N GLU A 305 -3.86 2.51 8.88
CA GLU A 305 -2.85 3.28 9.61
C GLU A 305 -1.49 2.56 9.69
N SER A 306 -1.50 1.26 10.01
CA SER A 306 -0.25 0.49 10.12
C SER A 306 0.46 0.40 8.77
N ILE A 307 -0.26 -0.02 7.72
CA ILE A 307 0.30 -0.21 6.38
C ILE A 307 0.74 1.13 5.77
N ALA A 308 -0.03 2.21 5.97
CA ALA A 308 0.34 3.54 5.47
C ALA A 308 1.59 4.10 6.17
N ARG A 309 1.79 3.81 7.47
CA ARG A 309 3.04 4.17 8.17
C ARG A 309 4.23 3.40 7.62
N GLU A 310 4.09 2.10 7.37
CA GLU A 310 5.14 1.29 6.75
C GLU A 310 5.49 1.80 5.34
N TYR A 311 4.47 2.10 4.53
CA TYR A 311 4.63 2.69 3.20
C TYR A 311 5.38 4.03 3.28
N ALA A 312 4.98 4.92 4.20
CA ALA A 312 5.61 6.22 4.35
C ALA A 312 7.08 6.11 4.79
N ARG A 313 7.42 5.15 5.66
CA ARG A 313 8.82 4.86 6.04
C ARG A 313 9.63 4.41 4.83
N SER A 314 9.12 3.44 4.08
CA SER A 314 9.77 2.91 2.88
C SER A 314 9.95 4.00 1.81
N ALA A 315 8.93 4.82 1.58
CA ALA A 315 9.00 5.93 0.63
C ALA A 315 10.06 6.97 1.02
N GLN A 316 10.21 7.25 2.31
CA GLN A 316 11.26 8.15 2.80
C GLN A 316 12.66 7.55 2.66
N MET A 317 12.83 6.25 2.95
CA MET A 317 14.11 5.55 2.75
C MET A 317 14.53 5.56 1.28
N VAL A 318 13.63 5.19 0.37
CA VAL A 318 13.87 5.22 -1.08
C VAL A 318 14.19 6.64 -1.55
N LYS A 319 13.44 7.65 -1.07
CA LYS A 319 13.73 9.05 -1.42
C LYS A 319 15.11 9.52 -0.94
N ARG A 320 15.50 9.14 0.29
CA ARG A 320 16.76 9.56 0.92
C ARG A 320 17.98 8.91 0.25
N HIS A 321 17.92 7.61 0.02
CA HIS A 321 19.05 6.83 -0.51
C HIS A 321 19.06 6.76 -2.04
N GLY A 322 17.90 6.84 -2.69
CA GLY A 322 17.77 6.87 -4.15
C GLY A 322 18.43 8.07 -4.81
N ALA A 323 18.38 9.26 -4.17
CA ALA A 323 19.07 10.45 -4.66
C ALA A 323 20.60 10.32 -4.68
N ARG A 324 21.15 9.36 -3.94
CA ARG A 324 22.60 9.13 -3.76
C ARG A 324 23.04 7.75 -4.24
N ARG A 325 22.24 7.10 -5.10
CA ARG A 325 22.41 5.69 -5.51
C ARG A 325 23.83 5.34 -5.97
N GLU A 326 24.46 6.22 -6.74
CA GLU A 326 25.82 6.01 -7.29
C GLU A 326 26.93 6.07 -6.22
N SER A 327 26.66 6.71 -5.08
CA SER A 327 27.62 6.84 -3.97
C SER A 327 27.45 5.77 -2.88
N LEU A 328 26.45 4.88 -3.02
CA LEU A 328 26.19 3.83 -2.05
C LEU A 328 27.22 2.69 -2.20
N THR A 329 27.57 2.07 -1.07
CA THR A 329 28.31 0.80 -1.08
C THR A 329 27.47 -0.30 -1.73
N LYS A 330 28.10 -1.36 -2.25
CA LYS A 330 27.39 -2.49 -2.88
C LYS A 330 26.27 -3.06 -1.99
N GLU A 331 26.54 -3.20 -0.69
CA GLU A 331 25.54 -3.66 0.29
C GLU A 331 24.38 -2.67 0.46
N LYS A 332 24.65 -1.37 0.60
CA LYS A 332 23.57 -0.37 0.71
C LYS A 332 22.78 -0.22 -0.59
N ALA A 333 23.41 -0.42 -1.75
CA ALA A 333 22.72 -0.47 -3.04
C ALA A 333 21.78 -1.68 -3.14
N ARG A 334 22.19 -2.85 -2.61
CA ARG A 334 21.33 -4.04 -2.51
C ARG A 334 20.13 -3.81 -1.57
N LEU A 335 20.35 -3.20 -0.40
CA LEU A 335 19.28 -2.87 0.54
C LEU A 335 18.30 -1.84 -0.04
N LEU A 336 18.78 -0.86 -0.80
CA LEU A 336 17.92 0.09 -1.50
C LEU A 336 17.01 -0.62 -2.53
N LEU A 337 17.55 -1.57 -3.30
CA LEU A 337 16.75 -2.37 -4.24
C LEU A 337 15.67 -3.19 -3.52
N GLU A 338 16.00 -3.79 -2.38
CA GLU A 338 15.02 -4.51 -1.55
C GLU A 338 13.93 -3.57 -1.01
N GLU A 339 14.29 -2.35 -0.59
CA GLU A 339 13.33 -1.36 -0.11
C GLU A 339 12.45 -0.78 -1.23
N GLU A 340 12.98 -0.64 -2.46
CA GLU A 340 12.21 -0.28 -3.65
C GLU A 340 11.13 -1.34 -3.95
N ALA A 341 11.50 -2.63 -3.91
CA ALA A 341 10.55 -3.72 -4.08
C ALA A 341 9.50 -3.77 -2.95
N ARG A 342 9.93 -3.57 -1.70
CA ARG A 342 9.06 -3.47 -0.53
C ARG A 342 8.06 -2.31 -0.67
N LEU A 343 8.51 -1.16 -1.16
CA LEU A 343 7.67 0.01 -1.39
C LEU A 343 6.58 -0.29 -2.43
N GLU A 344 6.90 -0.97 -3.53
CA GLU A 344 5.93 -1.35 -4.56
C GLU A 344 4.86 -2.33 -4.02
N GLU A 345 5.26 -3.28 -3.19
CA GLU A 345 4.32 -4.20 -2.53
C GLU A 345 3.42 -3.46 -1.54
N LEU A 346 4.00 -2.60 -0.70
CA LEU A 346 3.25 -1.77 0.25
C LEU A 346 2.29 -0.84 -0.47
N GLU A 347 2.68 -0.27 -1.61
CA GLU A 347 1.83 0.58 -2.43
C GLU A 347 0.53 -0.14 -2.84
N LYS A 348 0.65 -1.36 -3.36
CA LYS A 348 -0.51 -2.20 -3.73
C LYS A 348 -1.36 -2.53 -2.50
N ARG A 349 -0.73 -2.89 -1.38
CA ARG A 349 -1.42 -3.22 -0.13
C ARG A 349 -2.19 -2.03 0.46
N VAL A 350 -1.62 -0.82 0.45
CA VAL A 350 -2.32 0.40 0.90
C VAL A 350 -3.52 0.67 0.01
N ALA A 351 -3.38 0.58 -1.32
CA ALA A 351 -4.48 0.82 -2.25
C ALA A 351 -5.66 -0.15 -2.01
N THR A 352 -5.36 -1.44 -1.85
CA THR A 352 -6.37 -2.47 -1.52
C THR A 352 -7.02 -2.19 -0.17
N SER A 353 -6.22 -1.92 0.87
CA SER A 353 -6.73 -1.64 2.22
C SER A 353 -7.62 -0.40 2.28
N VAL A 354 -7.27 0.66 1.56
CA VAL A 354 -8.11 1.86 1.42
C VAL A 354 -9.42 1.51 0.72
N ALA A 355 -9.37 0.81 -0.40
CA ALA A 355 -10.58 0.42 -1.14
C ALA A 355 -11.52 -0.45 -0.29
N GLU A 356 -10.98 -1.46 0.40
CA GLU A 356 -11.74 -2.36 1.26
C GLU A 356 -12.36 -1.64 2.46
N ALA A 357 -11.61 -0.79 3.14
CA ALA A 357 -12.15 -0.06 4.30
C ALA A 357 -13.29 0.89 3.91
N PHE A 358 -13.24 1.52 2.73
CA PHE A 358 -14.37 2.32 2.25
C PHE A 358 -15.55 1.44 1.84
N LEU A 359 -15.32 0.27 1.24
CA LEU A 359 -16.40 -0.69 0.96
C LEU A 359 -17.07 -1.24 2.23
N ASP A 360 -16.31 -1.40 3.31
CA ASP A 360 -16.82 -1.79 4.64
C ASP A 360 -17.43 -0.62 5.43
N GLY A 361 -17.34 0.58 4.89
CA GLY A 361 -17.98 1.78 5.40
C GLY A 361 -19.43 1.93 4.94
N GLU A 362 -19.93 3.16 5.03
CA GLU A 362 -21.31 3.50 4.66
C GLU A 362 -21.32 4.78 3.82
N LEU A 363 -22.20 4.82 2.80
CA LEU A 363 -22.48 6.01 2.01
C LEU A 363 -23.72 6.73 2.55
N TYR A 364 -23.77 8.05 2.42
CA TYR A 364 -24.92 8.86 2.79
C TYR A 364 -25.20 9.94 1.75
N PHE A 365 -26.49 10.14 1.46
CA PHE A 365 -26.94 11.22 0.59
C PHE A 365 -28.33 11.69 1.04
N LYS A 366 -28.48 12.98 1.36
CA LYS A 366 -29.74 13.60 1.83
C LYS A 366 -30.40 12.81 2.96
N GLY A 367 -29.61 12.46 3.97
CA GLY A 367 -30.05 11.71 5.15
C GLY A 367 -30.31 10.22 4.95
N ARG A 368 -30.13 9.69 3.74
CA ARG A 368 -30.35 8.27 3.44
C ARG A 368 -29.02 7.50 3.45
N PRO A 369 -28.89 6.47 4.31
CA PRO A 369 -27.76 5.55 4.25
C PRO A 369 -27.85 4.64 3.03
N LEU A 370 -26.70 4.32 2.45
CA LEU A 370 -26.52 3.45 1.31
C LEU A 370 -25.33 2.52 1.58
N GLN A 371 -25.52 1.23 1.40
CA GLN A 371 -24.44 0.26 1.60
C GLN A 371 -23.60 0.12 0.33
N PRO A 372 -22.28 0.43 0.35
CA PRO A 372 -21.43 0.36 -0.84
C PRO A 372 -21.47 -1.01 -1.53
N ARG A 373 -21.39 -2.09 -0.74
CA ARG A 373 -21.41 -3.48 -1.24
C ARG A 373 -22.70 -3.89 -1.94
N SER A 374 -23.81 -3.18 -1.67
CA SER A 374 -25.08 -3.40 -2.39
C SER A 374 -25.11 -2.73 -3.78
N LEU A 375 -24.22 -1.76 -4.01
CA LEU A 375 -24.15 -0.95 -5.23
C LEU A 375 -23.06 -1.45 -6.19
N GLY A 376 -22.06 -2.17 -5.69
CA GLY A 376 -21.03 -2.82 -6.51
C GLY A 376 -20.08 -3.69 -5.69
N SER A 377 -19.40 -4.63 -6.36
CA SER A 377 -18.45 -5.58 -5.75
C SER A 377 -17.04 -5.01 -5.57
N SER A 378 -16.73 -3.87 -6.18
CA SER A 378 -15.44 -3.17 -6.08
C SER A 378 -15.67 -1.70 -5.74
N PHE A 379 -14.64 -0.99 -5.29
CA PHE A 379 -14.70 0.44 -4.99
C PHE A 379 -15.25 1.25 -6.18
N ALA A 380 -14.69 1.01 -7.37
CA ALA A 380 -15.11 1.68 -8.60
C ALA A 380 -16.58 1.37 -8.97
N ALA A 381 -17.00 0.12 -8.86
CA ALA A 381 -18.37 -0.29 -9.16
C ALA A 381 -19.38 0.29 -8.15
N ALA A 382 -19.04 0.26 -6.86
CA ALA A 382 -19.87 0.82 -5.80
C ALA A 382 -20.03 2.33 -5.96
N LEU A 383 -18.94 3.04 -6.29
CA LEU A 383 -18.98 4.47 -6.53
C LEU A 383 -19.83 4.82 -7.75
N LEU A 384 -19.63 4.12 -8.87
CA LEU A 384 -20.43 4.31 -10.09
C LEU A 384 -21.92 4.02 -9.83
N GLY A 385 -22.22 2.93 -9.12
CA GLY A 385 -23.58 2.56 -8.73
C GLY A 385 -24.24 3.62 -7.84
N ALA A 386 -23.49 4.16 -6.87
CA ALA A 386 -23.94 5.26 -6.01
C ALA A 386 -24.22 6.52 -6.82
N GLY A 387 -23.30 6.93 -7.69
CA GLY A 387 -23.45 8.09 -8.57
C GLY A 387 -24.69 7.99 -9.44
N ASN A 388 -24.87 6.88 -10.16
CA ASN A 388 -26.05 6.64 -11.00
C ASN A 388 -27.35 6.70 -10.20
N ARG A 389 -27.34 6.19 -8.96
CA ARG A 389 -28.53 6.18 -8.08
C ARG A 389 -28.94 7.56 -7.62
N ILE A 390 -28.00 8.44 -7.28
CA ILE A 390 -28.31 9.76 -6.72
C ILE A 390 -28.59 10.83 -7.77
N LEU A 391 -28.12 10.66 -9.01
CA LEU A 391 -28.23 11.67 -10.07
C LEU A 391 -29.64 12.25 -10.27
N PRO A 392 -30.74 11.47 -10.28
CA PRO A 392 -32.09 12.02 -10.42
C PRO A 392 -32.51 12.95 -9.27
N GLU A 393 -32.05 12.67 -8.04
CA GLU A 393 -32.34 13.46 -6.85
C GLU A 393 -31.34 14.63 -6.66
N LEU A 394 -30.16 14.51 -7.26
CA LEU A 394 -29.13 15.56 -7.29
C LEU A 394 -29.47 16.64 -8.32
N TYR A 395 -29.98 16.24 -9.49
CA TYR A 395 -30.35 17.14 -10.60
C TYR A 395 -31.83 16.99 -10.99
N PRO A 396 -32.78 17.29 -10.10
CA PRO A 396 -34.21 17.15 -10.40
C PRO A 396 -34.69 18.06 -11.52
N TYR A 397 -33.99 19.17 -11.79
CA TYR A 397 -34.33 20.09 -12.87
C TYR A 397 -33.49 19.87 -14.14
N PHE A 398 -32.87 18.70 -14.32
CA PHE A 398 -31.99 18.40 -15.44
C PHE A 398 -32.60 18.68 -16.82
N CYS A 399 -31.84 19.37 -17.67
CA CYS A 399 -32.18 19.63 -19.06
C CYS A 399 -31.41 18.68 -20.00
N GLU A 400 -32.14 17.89 -20.80
CA GLU A 400 -31.59 16.96 -21.79
C GLU A 400 -31.13 17.63 -23.08
N ILE A 401 -31.55 18.88 -23.31
CA ILE A 401 -31.30 19.58 -24.57
C ILE A 401 -29.82 19.97 -24.65
N ALA A 402 -29.16 19.53 -25.71
CA ALA A 402 -27.81 19.99 -26.06
C ALA A 402 -27.90 21.07 -27.13
N VAL A 403 -27.26 22.21 -26.90
CA VAL A 403 -27.18 23.32 -27.86
C VAL A 403 -25.75 23.39 -28.39
N THR A 404 -25.59 23.44 -29.71
CA THR A 404 -24.28 23.64 -30.36
C THR A 404 -23.99 25.12 -30.57
N ASP A 405 -22.71 25.49 -30.74
CA ASP A 405 -22.33 26.88 -31.04
C ASP A 405 -23.01 27.44 -32.29
N ALA A 406 -23.19 26.60 -33.33
CA ALA A 406 -23.87 26.98 -34.56
C ALA A 406 -25.37 27.24 -34.33
N GLU A 407 -26.03 26.45 -33.49
CA GLU A 407 -27.43 26.71 -33.09
C GLU A 407 -27.53 27.97 -32.23
N LEU A 408 -26.62 28.15 -31.26
CA LEU A 408 -26.58 29.34 -30.42
C LEU A 408 -26.43 30.63 -31.25
N ALA A 409 -25.59 30.59 -32.29
CA ALA A 409 -25.38 31.72 -33.20
C ALA A 409 -26.68 32.17 -33.89
N GLN A 410 -27.63 31.27 -34.17
CA GLN A 410 -28.92 31.61 -34.79
C GLN A 410 -29.73 32.58 -33.93
N LEU A 411 -29.65 32.48 -32.59
CA LEU A 411 -30.34 33.39 -31.68
C LEU A 411 -29.74 34.81 -31.70
N LEU A 412 -28.48 34.93 -32.12
CA LEU A 412 -27.72 36.17 -32.22
C LEU A 412 -27.86 36.85 -33.60
N GLU A 413 -28.52 36.21 -34.57
CA GLU A 413 -28.75 36.81 -35.89
C GLU A 413 -29.81 37.93 -35.84
N LYS A 414 -29.64 38.97 -36.67
CA LYS A 414 -30.62 40.08 -36.75
C LYS A 414 -32.01 39.58 -37.15
N HIS A 415 -32.09 38.61 -38.06
CA HIS A 415 -33.34 38.01 -38.52
C HIS A 415 -33.32 36.50 -38.32
N LEU A 416 -34.37 35.93 -37.72
CA LEU A 416 -34.46 34.49 -37.47
C LEU A 416 -34.92 33.77 -38.75
N ALA A 417 -34.01 33.07 -39.42
CA ALA A 417 -34.29 32.31 -40.64
C ALA A 417 -34.38 30.80 -40.38
N GLY A 418 -35.47 30.36 -39.73
CA GLY A 418 -35.66 28.95 -39.40
C GLY A 418 -34.73 28.46 -38.28
N PRO A 419 -34.85 29.02 -37.06
CA PRO A 419 -34.05 28.61 -35.91
C PRO A 419 -34.28 27.14 -35.55
N SER A 420 -33.31 26.54 -34.87
CA SER A 420 -33.38 25.16 -34.38
C SER A 420 -34.68 24.90 -33.62
N THR A 421 -35.32 23.76 -33.88
CA THR A 421 -36.55 23.35 -33.19
C THR A 421 -36.37 23.21 -31.68
N LYS A 422 -35.12 23.05 -31.22
CA LYS A 422 -34.74 23.06 -29.80
C LYS A 422 -35.08 24.36 -29.07
N PHE A 423 -35.19 25.48 -29.79
CA PHE A 423 -35.52 26.78 -29.20
C PHE A 423 -37.03 27.05 -29.16
N LEU A 424 -37.86 26.22 -29.81
CA LEU A 424 -39.30 26.40 -29.89
C LEU A 424 -40.02 25.87 -28.63
N ASP A 425 -41.35 25.99 -28.60
CA ASP A 425 -42.21 25.62 -27.46
C ASP A 425 -42.05 24.17 -26.99
N ASN A 426 -41.73 23.24 -27.90
CA ASN A 426 -41.49 21.82 -27.58
C ASN A 426 -40.06 21.53 -27.07
N GLY A 427 -39.19 22.54 -27.05
CA GLY A 427 -37.83 22.46 -26.54
C GLY A 427 -37.64 23.40 -25.36
N LEU A 428 -36.71 24.36 -25.48
CA LEU A 428 -36.40 25.35 -24.43
C LEU A 428 -37.46 26.45 -24.29
N GLY A 429 -38.44 26.54 -25.19
CA GLY A 429 -39.48 27.58 -25.16
C GLY A 429 -38.91 29.01 -25.17
N ILE A 430 -37.80 29.21 -25.88
CA ILE A 430 -37.17 30.53 -26.03
C ILE A 430 -37.94 31.35 -27.07
N LEU A 431 -38.38 30.68 -28.14
CA LEU A 431 -39.12 31.24 -29.26
C LEU A 431 -40.48 30.53 -29.40
N SER A 432 -41.48 31.24 -29.90
CA SER A 432 -42.76 30.66 -30.36
C SER A 432 -43.03 31.08 -31.80
N LEU A 433 -43.80 30.27 -32.54
CA LEU A 433 -44.24 30.60 -33.89
C LEU A 433 -45.60 31.31 -33.83
N ASP A 434 -45.61 32.61 -34.12
CA ASP A 434 -46.82 33.42 -34.17
C ASP A 434 -47.02 33.98 -35.57
N ALA A 435 -48.17 33.67 -36.19
CA ALA A 435 -48.52 34.08 -37.56
C ALA A 435 -47.40 33.89 -38.60
N GLY A 436 -46.63 32.79 -38.50
CA GLY A 436 -45.51 32.47 -39.39
C GLY A 436 -44.21 33.22 -39.11
N LYS A 437 -44.12 33.96 -37.98
CA LYS A 437 -42.93 34.65 -37.52
C LYS A 437 -42.45 34.08 -36.19
N TYR A 438 -41.15 33.99 -36.01
CA TYR A 438 -40.54 33.57 -34.75
C TYR A 438 -40.48 34.75 -33.78
N VAL A 439 -41.12 34.60 -32.61
CA VAL A 439 -41.18 35.63 -31.56
C VAL A 439 -40.47 35.12 -30.31
N PRO A 440 -39.56 35.88 -29.68
CA PRO A 440 -38.86 35.47 -28.48
C PRO A 440 -39.76 35.60 -27.24
N THR A 441 -40.60 34.60 -26.99
CA THR A 441 -41.55 34.57 -25.88
C THR A 441 -40.91 34.19 -24.55
N CYS A 442 -39.83 33.41 -24.56
CA CYS A 442 -39.14 32.93 -23.35
C CYS A 442 -40.13 32.37 -22.31
N SER A 443 -41.05 31.53 -22.77
CA SER A 443 -42.13 30.91 -21.98
C SER A 443 -41.71 29.56 -21.37
N GLY A 444 -40.61 28.97 -21.84
CA GLY A 444 -40.09 27.71 -21.32
C GLY A 444 -39.62 27.77 -19.87
N GLN A 445 -39.46 26.61 -19.25
CA GLN A 445 -39.11 26.52 -17.82
C GLN A 445 -37.68 27.02 -17.55
N GLU A 446 -36.73 26.66 -18.40
CA GLU A 446 -35.32 27.02 -18.31
C GLU A 446 -35.10 28.54 -18.38
N PRO A 447 -35.57 29.26 -19.43
CA PRO A 447 -35.42 30.71 -19.48
C PRO A 447 -36.18 31.43 -18.36
N SER A 448 -37.34 30.89 -17.93
CA SER A 448 -38.11 31.47 -16.82
C SER A 448 -37.38 31.39 -15.48
N ARG A 449 -36.76 30.24 -15.17
CA ARG A 449 -35.95 30.07 -13.93
C ARG A 449 -34.72 30.98 -13.94
N ILE A 450 -34.05 31.09 -15.08
CA ILE A 450 -32.88 31.97 -15.24
C ILE A 450 -33.28 33.42 -15.01
N LEU A 451 -34.37 33.88 -15.64
CA LEU A 451 -34.88 35.23 -15.45
C LEU A 451 -35.22 35.51 -13.98
N GLN A 452 -35.95 34.60 -13.33
CA GLN A 452 -36.33 34.72 -11.92
C GLN A 452 -35.10 34.84 -11.01
N HIS A 453 -34.06 34.04 -11.25
CA HIS A 453 -32.81 34.13 -10.48
C HIS A 453 -32.13 35.49 -10.65
N ILE A 454 -32.04 36.00 -11.88
CA ILE A 454 -31.44 37.31 -12.18
C ILE A 454 -32.22 38.45 -11.51
N GLU A 455 -33.55 38.39 -11.55
CA GLU A 455 -34.44 39.38 -10.93
C GLU A 455 -34.30 39.39 -9.40
N LEU A 456 -34.30 38.21 -8.77
CA LEU A 456 -34.11 38.07 -7.32
C LEU A 456 -32.73 38.58 -6.86
N ALA A 457 -31.68 38.31 -7.64
CA ALA A 457 -30.33 38.77 -7.37
C ALA A 457 -30.14 40.29 -7.63
N LYS A 458 -31.11 40.95 -8.28
CA LYS A 458 -30.99 42.35 -8.78
C LYS A 458 -29.78 42.53 -9.72
N GLY A 459 -29.52 41.52 -10.55
CA GLY A 459 -28.35 41.44 -11.42
C GLY A 459 -27.25 40.53 -10.87
N THR A 460 -26.53 39.88 -11.77
CA THR A 460 -25.48 38.90 -11.43
C THR A 460 -24.48 38.76 -12.58
N SER A 461 -23.31 38.19 -12.32
CA SER A 461 -22.28 37.96 -13.35
C SER A 461 -22.60 36.73 -14.19
N GLY A 462 -22.17 36.70 -15.45
CA GLY A 462 -22.36 35.53 -16.32
C GLY A 462 -21.74 34.25 -15.73
N ALA A 463 -20.57 34.37 -15.09
CA ALA A 463 -19.93 33.26 -14.39
C ALA A 463 -20.79 32.73 -13.23
N SER A 464 -21.40 33.61 -12.44
CA SER A 464 -22.27 33.19 -11.33
C SER A 464 -23.55 32.51 -11.81
N VAL A 465 -24.14 32.97 -12.92
CA VAL A 465 -25.32 32.33 -13.52
C VAL A 465 -24.96 30.93 -14.02
N ILE A 466 -23.83 30.80 -14.73
CA ILE A 466 -23.37 29.50 -15.23
C ILE A 466 -23.07 28.55 -14.07
N ALA A 467 -22.39 29.00 -13.01
CA ALA A 467 -22.12 28.17 -11.84
C ALA A 467 -23.41 27.73 -11.14
N HIS A 468 -24.36 28.65 -10.92
CA HIS A 468 -25.62 28.35 -10.25
C HIS A 468 -26.47 27.33 -11.03
N PHE A 469 -26.66 27.53 -12.33
CA PHE A 469 -27.48 26.65 -13.16
C PHE A 469 -26.72 25.42 -13.67
N GLY A 470 -25.39 25.43 -13.67
CA GLY A 470 -24.58 24.25 -13.94
C GLY A 470 -24.54 23.28 -12.76
N GLY A 471 -24.58 23.79 -11.53
CA GLY A 471 -24.61 22.98 -10.31
C GLY A 471 -25.98 22.36 -9.97
N PRO A 472 -26.03 21.51 -8.94
CA PRO A 472 -27.28 21.05 -8.34
C PRO A 472 -28.14 22.22 -7.86
N PRO A 473 -29.48 22.20 -8.02
CA PRO A 473 -30.30 21.10 -8.54
C PRO A 473 -30.54 21.08 -10.06
N TYR A 474 -29.83 21.90 -10.84
CA TYR A 474 -30.16 22.17 -12.25
C TYR A 474 -29.36 21.33 -13.25
N GLY A 475 -28.03 21.36 -13.19
CA GLY A 475 -27.20 20.57 -14.12
C GLY A 475 -27.28 21.04 -15.57
N TYR A 476 -27.60 22.31 -15.84
CA TYR A 476 -27.76 22.83 -17.21
C TYR A 476 -26.43 22.85 -17.96
N PRO A 477 -26.39 22.39 -19.22
CA PRO A 477 -25.26 22.65 -20.09
C PRO A 477 -25.03 24.16 -20.22
N VAL A 478 -23.76 24.59 -20.25
CA VAL A 478 -23.39 26.01 -20.37
C VAL A 478 -24.08 26.67 -21.58
N ASP A 479 -24.16 25.95 -22.69
CA ASP A 479 -24.76 26.49 -23.93
C ASP A 479 -26.29 26.58 -23.87
N VAL A 480 -26.95 25.78 -23.02
CA VAL A 480 -28.38 25.97 -22.71
C VAL A 480 -28.58 27.25 -21.92
N VAL A 481 -27.74 27.50 -20.92
CA VAL A 481 -27.79 28.76 -20.14
C VAL A 481 -27.55 29.95 -21.05
N ARG A 482 -26.54 29.89 -21.93
CA ARG A 482 -26.25 30.94 -22.92
C ARG A 482 -27.41 31.15 -23.91
N ALA A 483 -28.01 30.09 -24.42
CA ALA A 483 -29.16 30.19 -25.33
C ALA A 483 -30.35 30.87 -24.66
N CYS A 484 -30.65 30.50 -23.41
CA CYS A 484 -31.70 31.14 -22.64
C CYS A 484 -31.41 32.64 -22.40
N LEU A 485 -30.17 33.00 -22.05
CA LEU A 485 -29.76 34.39 -21.89
C LEU A 485 -29.87 35.18 -23.22
N ALA A 486 -29.47 34.59 -24.34
CA ALA A 486 -29.64 35.20 -25.67
C ALA A 486 -31.12 35.44 -25.99
N GLY A 487 -31.99 34.47 -25.71
CA GLY A 487 -33.44 34.62 -25.83
C GLY A 487 -34.02 35.74 -24.96
N LEU A 488 -33.62 35.80 -23.69
CA LEU A 488 -34.04 36.84 -22.75
C LEU A 488 -33.57 38.23 -23.18
N LEU A 489 -32.37 38.34 -23.74
CA LEU A 489 -31.87 39.59 -24.32
C LEU A 489 -32.70 39.98 -25.56
N ARG A 490 -32.99 39.02 -26.44
CA ARG A 490 -33.79 39.24 -27.65
C ARG A 490 -35.22 39.69 -27.34
N SER A 491 -35.80 39.19 -26.25
CA SER A 491 -37.12 39.59 -25.75
C SER A 491 -37.12 40.90 -24.97
N GLY A 492 -35.95 41.51 -24.75
CA GLY A 492 -35.80 42.76 -24.00
C GLY A 492 -36.02 42.61 -22.48
N ARG A 493 -36.03 41.38 -21.95
CA ARG A 493 -36.25 41.10 -20.52
C ARG A 493 -34.98 41.29 -19.67
N ILE A 494 -33.81 41.18 -20.28
CA ILE A 494 -32.52 41.43 -19.62
C ILE A 494 -31.67 42.41 -20.42
N ARG A 495 -30.65 42.95 -19.76
CA ARG A 495 -29.60 43.77 -20.38
C ARG A 495 -28.25 43.19 -19.97
N ILE A 496 -27.27 43.23 -20.88
CA ILE A 496 -25.93 42.69 -20.63
C ILE A 496 -24.94 43.84 -20.64
N ARG A 497 -24.14 43.94 -19.57
CA ARG A 497 -23.02 44.88 -19.48
C ARG A 497 -21.71 44.13 -19.75
N PRO A 498 -21.02 44.40 -20.86
CA PRO A 498 -19.68 43.84 -21.09
C PRO A 498 -18.64 44.53 -20.17
N GLU A 499 -17.45 43.93 -20.04
CA GLU A 499 -16.34 44.56 -19.29
C GLU A 499 -15.88 45.87 -19.95
N GLU A 500 -15.90 45.91 -21.28
CA GLU A 500 -15.63 47.10 -22.09
C GLU A 500 -16.76 47.33 -23.10
N GLY A 501 -17.20 48.58 -23.23
CA GLY A 501 -18.21 48.99 -24.21
C GLY A 501 -19.59 49.32 -23.62
N PRO A 502 -20.56 49.69 -24.48
CA PRO A 502 -21.89 50.10 -24.06
C PRO A 502 -22.75 48.92 -23.57
N GLU A 503 -23.76 49.23 -22.76
CA GLU A 503 -24.78 48.25 -22.33
C GLU A 503 -25.54 47.72 -23.55
N ILE A 504 -25.66 46.40 -23.64
CA ILE A 504 -26.35 45.70 -24.72
C ILE A 504 -27.80 45.47 -24.27
N THR A 505 -28.74 46.10 -24.99
CA THR A 505 -30.17 46.03 -24.68
C THR A 505 -31.00 45.28 -25.73
N SER A 506 -30.41 44.96 -26.89
CA SER A 506 -31.03 44.16 -27.95
C SER A 506 -29.97 43.54 -28.87
N ILE A 507 -30.38 42.56 -29.69
CA ILE A 507 -29.54 41.84 -30.66
C ILE A 507 -29.61 42.52 -32.06
N ASN A 508 -29.59 43.86 -32.10
CA ASN A 508 -29.76 44.63 -33.34
C ASN A 508 -28.48 44.80 -34.15
#